data_AF-X6LKK2-F1
#
_entry.id   AF-X6LKK2-F1
#
_cell.length_a   1.000
_cell.length_b   1.000
_cell.length_c   1.000
_cell.angle_alpha   90.00
_cell.angle_beta   90.00
_cell.angle_gamma   90.00
#
_symmetry.space_group_name_H-M   'P 1'
#
loop_
_entity.id
_entity.type
_entity.pdbx_description
1 polymer ?
#
loop_
_entity_poly.entity_id
_entity_poly.type
_entity_poly.pdbx_seq_one_letter_code
_entity_poly.pdbx_strand_id
1 'polypeptide(L)'
;MQLEFEKTAKHLQKDGAETEDENIKYLFEGDLTNKNELQEWIAKYMNGHVQRFFKSQDPPKINDGTVLVLVDMQDLENIVGKDKHIFVDFYAPWCEHSKRLELEYDKVVMAFSNSQHIIIAKMD
;
A
#
# COMPACT_ATOMS: atom_id res chain seq x y z
N MET A 1 16.11 16.56 -28.67
CA MET A 1 15.76 16.80 -27.25
C MET A 1 14.28 16.53 -27.00
N GLN A 2 13.34 17.16 -27.71
CA GLN A 2 11.90 16.79 -27.65
C GLN A 2 11.60 15.32 -28.00
N LEU A 3 12.35 14.74 -28.95
CA LEU A 3 12.16 13.36 -29.40
C LEU A 3 12.49 12.30 -28.33
N GLU A 4 13.32 12.63 -27.34
CA GLU A 4 13.67 11.72 -26.24
C GLU A 4 12.66 11.82 -25.09
N PHE A 5 12.08 13.01 -24.87
CA PHE A 5 10.96 13.18 -23.93
C PHE A 5 9.72 12.39 -24.36
N GLU A 6 9.39 12.38 -25.66
CA GLU A 6 8.25 11.61 -26.18
C GLU A 6 8.49 10.08 -26.13
N LYS A 7 9.74 9.63 -26.27
CA LYS A 7 10.09 8.21 -26.17
C LYS A 7 10.02 7.71 -24.73
N THR A 8 10.50 8.49 -23.76
CA THR A 8 10.39 8.14 -22.33
C THR A 8 8.94 8.12 -21.87
N ALA A 9 8.11 9.07 -22.33
CA ALA A 9 6.67 9.09 -22.06
C ALA A 9 5.93 7.88 -22.65
N LYS A 10 6.35 7.39 -23.83
CA LYS A 10 5.79 6.17 -24.44
C LYS A 10 6.32 4.87 -23.83
N HIS A 11 7.49 4.88 -23.19
CA HIS A 11 8.01 3.70 -22.50
C HIS A 11 7.20 3.38 -21.23
N LEU A 12 6.67 4.41 -20.56
CA LEU A 12 5.79 4.25 -19.40
C LEU A 12 4.37 3.74 -19.75
N GLN A 13 4.00 3.68 -21.03
CA GLN A 13 2.69 3.18 -21.47
C GLN A 13 2.67 1.68 -21.81
N LYS A 14 3.78 0.95 -21.66
CA LYS A 14 3.91 -0.41 -22.23
C LYS A 14 3.95 -1.59 -21.27
N ASP A 15 3.83 -1.36 -19.97
CA ASP A 15 3.60 -2.43 -19.00
C ASP A 15 2.13 -2.36 -18.59
N GLY A 16 1.33 -3.26 -19.17
CA GLY A 16 -0.12 -3.22 -19.11
C GLY A 16 -0.68 -3.27 -17.69
N ALA A 17 -1.26 -2.16 -17.27
CA ALA A 17 -2.41 -2.09 -16.39
C ALA A 17 -3.22 -0.86 -16.81
N GLU A 18 -4.52 -0.94 -16.60
CA GLU A 18 -5.55 -0.11 -17.21
C GLU A 18 -5.42 1.40 -16.92
N THR A 19 -6.02 2.17 -17.81
CA THR A 19 -5.98 3.62 -17.98
C THR A 19 -6.48 4.43 -16.78
N GLU A 20 -5.76 5.52 -16.50
CA GLU A 20 -6.26 6.79 -15.94
C GLU A 20 -7.06 6.72 -14.63
N ASP A 21 -6.35 6.46 -13.51
CA ASP A 21 -6.85 6.87 -12.20
C ASP A 21 -6.54 8.36 -12.00
N GLU A 22 -7.54 9.25 -12.16
CA GLU A 22 -7.43 10.69 -11.90
C GLU A 22 -7.03 11.03 -10.43
N ASN A 23 -6.84 10.00 -9.58
CA ASN A 23 -6.61 10.11 -8.14
C ASN A 23 -5.22 9.65 -7.66
N ILE A 24 -4.22 9.47 -8.52
CA ILE A 24 -2.85 9.18 -8.06
C ILE A 24 -2.26 10.44 -7.40
N LYS A 25 -1.96 10.34 -6.10
CA LYS A 25 -1.38 11.41 -5.31
C LYS A 25 0.10 11.16 -5.09
N TYR A 26 0.89 12.23 -5.03
CA TYR A 26 2.31 12.20 -4.68
C TYR A 26 2.53 13.19 -3.54
N LEU A 27 3.25 12.78 -2.51
CA LEU A 27 3.46 13.61 -1.33
C LEU A 27 4.85 14.26 -1.38
N PHE A 28 4.88 15.56 -1.17
CA PHE A 28 6.09 16.31 -0.83
C PHE A 28 6.06 16.62 0.66
N GLU A 29 7.04 16.11 1.41
CA GLU A 29 7.14 16.28 2.87
C GLU A 29 8.11 17.40 3.28
N GLY A 30 8.78 18.03 2.31
CA GLY A 30 9.73 19.12 2.55
C GLY A 30 9.06 20.48 2.78
N ASP A 31 9.89 21.48 3.04
CA ASP A 31 9.42 22.85 3.23
C ASP A 31 9.15 23.52 1.86
N LEU A 32 7.91 23.95 1.63
CA LEU A 32 7.50 24.64 0.40
C LEU A 32 8.22 25.99 0.19
N THR A 33 8.79 26.58 1.24
CA THR A 33 9.60 27.80 1.13
C THR A 33 11.04 27.51 0.68
N ASN A 34 11.51 26.26 0.81
CA ASN A 34 12.80 25.83 0.32
C ASN A 34 12.72 25.45 -1.17
N LYS A 35 13.07 26.41 -2.02
CA LYS A 35 13.03 26.25 -3.49
C LYS A 35 13.89 25.09 -3.99
N ASN A 36 15.03 24.82 -3.37
CA ASN A 36 15.94 23.78 -3.83
C ASN A 36 15.33 22.39 -3.60
N GLU A 37 14.80 22.14 -2.40
CA GLU A 37 14.12 20.88 -2.08
C GLU A 37 12.91 20.63 -2.99
N LEU A 38 12.09 21.67 -3.21
CA LEU A 38 10.94 21.58 -4.10
C LEU A 38 11.36 21.30 -5.55
N GLN A 39 12.40 21.97 -6.06
CA GLN A 39 12.92 21.74 -7.41
C GLN A 39 13.46 20.32 -7.59
N GLU A 40 14.21 19.81 -6.60
CA GLU A 40 14.72 18.45 -6.61
C GLU A 40 13.58 17.42 -6.58
N TRP A 41 12.54 17.64 -5.78
CA TRP A 41 11.37 16.76 -5.73
C TRP A 41 10.60 16.77 -7.05
N ILE A 42 10.37 17.94 -7.65
CA ILE A 42 9.72 18.06 -8.97
C ILE A 42 10.54 17.32 -10.03
N ALA A 43 11.87 17.45 -10.01
CA ALA A 43 12.74 16.72 -10.93
C ALA A 43 12.64 15.20 -10.74
N LYS A 44 12.55 14.71 -9.50
CA LYS A 44 12.30 13.28 -9.22
C LYS A 44 10.94 12.85 -9.76
N TYR A 45 9.89 13.65 -9.56
CA TYR A 45 8.54 13.35 -10.03
C TYR A 45 8.49 13.22 -11.55
N MET A 46 9.05 14.21 -12.27
CA MET A 46 9.09 14.22 -13.74
C MET A 46 9.88 13.04 -14.32
N ASN A 47 10.86 12.51 -13.57
CA ASN A 47 11.65 11.34 -13.97
C ASN A 47 11.04 10.00 -13.50
N GLY A 48 9.85 10.01 -12.89
CA GLY A 48 9.19 8.80 -12.41
C GLY A 48 9.81 8.18 -11.15
N HIS A 49 10.64 8.93 -10.41
CA HIS A 49 11.33 8.46 -9.20
C HIS A 49 10.60 8.79 -7.89
N VAL A 50 9.40 9.38 -7.95
CA VAL A 50 8.55 9.60 -6.78
C VAL A 50 7.50 8.50 -6.76
N GLN A 51 7.41 7.78 -5.64
CA GLN A 51 6.38 6.76 -5.46
C GLN A 51 5.03 7.40 -5.18
N ARG A 52 3.96 6.72 -5.61
CA ARG A 52 2.59 7.12 -5.27
C ARG A 52 2.43 7.15 -3.75
N PHE A 53 1.69 8.13 -3.26
CA PHE A 53 1.40 8.28 -1.85
C PHE A 53 0.13 7.53 -1.46
N PHE A 54 0.25 6.72 -0.42
CA PHE A 54 -0.87 6.12 0.30
C PHE A 54 -0.99 6.75 1.67
N LYS A 55 -2.22 7.02 2.10
CA LYS A 55 -2.45 7.33 3.50
C LYS A 55 -2.29 6.03 4.29
N SER A 56 -1.35 6.01 5.22
CA SER A 56 -1.08 4.89 6.09
C SER A 56 -0.98 5.35 7.55
N GLN A 57 -1.13 4.39 8.46
CA GLN A 57 -0.76 4.57 9.86
C GLN A 57 0.75 4.32 10.03
N ASP A 58 1.31 4.68 11.19
CA ASP A 58 2.69 4.31 11.51
C ASP A 58 2.84 2.78 11.55
N PRO A 59 3.92 2.21 10.99
CA PRO A 59 4.16 0.77 11.04
C PRO A 59 4.16 0.24 12.48
N PRO A 60 3.54 -0.92 12.74
CA PRO A 60 3.54 -1.53 14.05
C PRO A 60 4.97 -1.88 14.49
N LYS A 61 5.29 -1.66 15.78
CA LYS A 61 6.63 -1.95 16.33
C LYS A 61 7.02 -3.44 16.23
N ILE A 62 6.03 -4.33 16.28
CA ILE A 62 6.18 -5.78 16.21
C ILE A 62 5.03 -6.32 15.35
N ASN A 63 5.34 -7.10 14.32
CA ASN A 63 4.38 -7.62 13.35
C ASN A 63 4.66 -9.08 12.93
N ASP A 64 5.09 -9.90 13.88
CA ASP A 64 5.44 -11.31 13.70
C ASP A 64 4.48 -12.27 14.45
N GLY A 65 3.35 -11.74 14.91
CA GLY A 65 2.32 -12.50 15.61
C GLY A 65 1.45 -13.36 14.67
N THR A 66 0.52 -14.12 15.27
CA THR A 66 -0.44 -14.98 14.54
C THR A 66 -1.35 -14.19 13.58
N VAL A 67 -1.52 -12.89 13.82
CA VAL A 67 -2.27 -11.98 12.96
C VAL A 67 -1.35 -10.85 12.54
N LEU A 68 -1.20 -10.66 11.23
CA LEU A 68 -0.45 -9.55 10.65
C LEU A 68 -1.31 -8.27 10.67
N VAL A 69 -0.74 -7.15 11.13
CA VAL A 69 -1.39 -5.84 11.03
C VAL A 69 -0.86 -5.14 9.78
N LEU A 70 -1.77 -4.83 8.85
CA LEU A 70 -1.47 -4.09 7.63
C LEU A 70 -1.82 -2.62 7.85
N VAL A 71 -0.91 -1.72 7.53
CA VAL A 71 -1.11 -0.26 7.69
C VAL A 71 -1.10 0.49 6.37
N ASP A 72 -0.64 -0.16 5.29
CA ASP A 72 -0.69 0.36 3.94
C ASP A 72 -1.14 -0.73 2.95
N MET A 73 -1.56 -0.31 1.75
CA MET A 73 -2.01 -1.24 0.71
C MET A 73 -0.85 -1.93 -0.03
N GLN A 74 0.35 -1.37 -0.01
CA GLN A 74 1.55 -1.98 -0.61
C GLN A 74 1.95 -3.26 0.14
N ASP A 75 1.80 -3.31 1.46
CA ASP A 75 2.02 -4.53 2.25
C ASP A 75 1.12 -5.67 1.76
N LEU A 76 -0.14 -5.36 1.44
CA LEU A 76 -1.07 -6.32 0.87
C LEU A 76 -0.67 -6.74 -0.56
N GLU A 77 -0.36 -5.77 -1.43
CA GLU A 77 0.11 -6.05 -2.80
C GLU A 77 1.38 -6.90 -2.81
N ASN A 78 2.26 -6.72 -1.82
CA ASN A 78 3.45 -7.52 -1.64
C ASN A 78 3.15 -8.96 -1.22
N ILE A 79 1.96 -9.29 -0.75
CA ILE A 79 1.58 -10.66 -0.33
C ILE A 79 0.70 -11.33 -1.39
N VAL A 80 -0.25 -10.60 -1.96
CA VAL A 80 -1.21 -11.11 -2.94
C VAL A 80 -0.50 -11.53 -4.24
N GLY A 81 -0.88 -12.69 -4.78
CA GLY A 81 -0.32 -13.22 -6.02
C GLY A 81 0.96 -14.05 -5.85
N LYS A 82 1.39 -14.30 -4.61
CA LYS A 82 2.50 -15.21 -4.27
C LYS A 82 2.01 -16.63 -3.94
N ASP A 83 2.83 -17.39 -3.22
CA ASP A 83 2.61 -18.79 -2.82
C ASP A 83 1.69 -18.98 -1.60
N LYS A 84 1.24 -17.88 -1.00
CA LYS A 84 0.39 -17.88 0.19
C LYS A 84 -0.98 -17.27 -0.09
N HIS A 85 -1.99 -17.81 0.57
CA HIS A 85 -3.32 -17.22 0.64
C HIS A 85 -3.39 -16.27 1.83
N ILE A 86 -4.10 -15.15 1.68
CA ILE A 86 -4.30 -14.19 2.75
C ILE A 86 -5.80 -13.98 3.00
N PHE A 87 -6.18 -13.96 4.27
CA PHE A 87 -7.50 -13.52 4.72
C PHE A 87 -7.33 -12.24 5.52
N VAL A 88 -7.96 -11.16 5.05
CA VAL A 88 -7.84 -9.83 5.66
C VAL A 88 -9.19 -9.38 6.22
N ASP A 89 -9.23 -9.02 7.50
CA ASP A 89 -10.35 -8.27 8.08
C ASP A 89 -10.10 -6.77 7.90
N PHE A 90 -10.83 -6.16 6.96
CA PHE A 90 -10.91 -4.71 6.81
C PHE A 90 -11.99 -4.18 7.74
N TYR A 91 -11.58 -3.63 8.87
CA TYR A 91 -12.47 -3.22 9.93
C TYR A 91 -12.48 -1.71 10.11
N ALA A 92 -13.46 -1.20 10.84
CA ALA A 92 -13.43 0.16 11.34
C ALA A 92 -13.53 0.12 12.87
N PRO A 93 -12.62 0.72 13.64
CA PRO A 93 -12.55 0.58 15.10
C PRO A 93 -13.77 1.16 15.82
N TRP A 94 -14.47 2.08 15.14
CA TRP A 94 -15.71 2.70 15.62
C TRP A 94 -16.97 1.94 15.19
N CYS A 95 -16.87 0.94 14.30
CA CYS A 95 -18.01 0.21 13.78
C CYS A 95 -18.42 -0.96 14.69
N GLU A 96 -19.66 -0.97 15.13
CA GLU A 96 -20.22 -2.03 15.97
C GLU A 96 -20.29 -3.39 15.25
N HIS A 97 -20.51 -3.40 13.93
CA HIS A 97 -20.51 -4.63 13.14
C HIS A 97 -19.15 -5.32 13.13
N SER A 98 -18.07 -4.54 13.01
CA SER A 98 -16.70 -5.06 13.09
C SER A 98 -16.40 -5.66 14.46
N LYS A 99 -16.83 -4.99 15.54
CA LYS A 99 -16.65 -5.50 16.92
C LYS A 99 -17.36 -6.83 17.15
N ARG A 100 -18.53 -7.04 16.52
CA ARG A 100 -19.20 -8.35 16.55
C ARG A 100 -18.43 -9.41 15.75
N LEU A 101 -17.88 -9.03 14.60
CA LEU A 101 -17.08 -9.93 13.77
C LEU A 101 -15.79 -10.36 14.45
N GLU A 102 -15.16 -9.48 15.24
CA GLU A 102 -13.90 -9.74 15.96
C GLU A 102 -13.97 -11.04 16.79
N LEU A 103 -15.13 -11.32 17.40
CA LEU A 103 -15.35 -12.56 18.18
C LEU A 103 -15.32 -13.84 17.33
N GLU A 104 -15.81 -13.77 16.10
CA GLU A 104 -15.76 -14.90 15.16
C GLU A 104 -14.39 -14.96 14.45
N TYR A 105 -13.78 -13.80 14.22
CA TYR A 105 -12.45 -13.67 13.64
C TYR A 105 -11.39 -14.37 14.50
N ASP A 106 -11.45 -14.25 15.83
CA ASP A 106 -10.56 -14.97 16.74
C ASP A 106 -10.61 -16.50 16.54
N LYS A 107 -11.77 -17.05 16.21
CA LYS A 107 -11.91 -18.48 15.90
C LYS A 107 -11.20 -18.85 14.61
N VAL A 108 -11.23 -17.98 13.60
CA VAL A 108 -10.49 -18.13 12.33
C VAL A 108 -8.98 -18.11 12.61
N VAL A 109 -8.51 -17.13 13.40
CA VAL A 109 -7.10 -17.02 13.80
C VAL A 109 -6.62 -18.31 14.47
N MET A 110 -7.39 -18.84 15.42
CA MET A 110 -7.04 -20.08 16.11
C MET A 110 -7.01 -21.29 15.15
N ALA A 111 -8.02 -21.41 14.27
CA ALA A 111 -8.13 -22.50 13.31
C ALA A 111 -6.95 -22.55 12.32
N PHE A 112 -6.38 -21.40 11.96
CA PHE A 112 -5.28 -21.30 10.98
C PHE A 112 -3.91 -20.98 11.59
N SER A 113 -3.79 -20.95 12.92
CA SER A 113 -2.54 -20.64 13.64
C SER A 113 -1.33 -21.49 13.25
N ASN A 114 -1.55 -22.74 12.81
CA ASN A 114 -0.50 -23.67 12.40
C ASN A 114 -0.37 -23.81 10.86
N SER A 115 -1.13 -23.03 10.09
CA SER A 115 -1.08 -23.09 8.63
C SER A 115 0.19 -22.41 8.11
N GLN A 116 0.91 -23.08 7.20
CA GLN A 116 2.07 -22.49 6.53
C GLN A 116 1.70 -21.71 5.26
N HIS A 117 0.48 -21.93 4.75
CA HIS A 117 0.01 -21.40 3.47
C HIS A 117 -1.03 -20.28 3.62
N ILE A 118 -1.56 -20.07 4.82
CA ILE A 118 -2.61 -19.09 5.07
C ILE A 118 -2.08 -18.04 6.03
N ILE A 119 -2.09 -16.78 5.60
CA ILE A 119 -1.81 -15.61 6.42
C ILE A 119 -3.14 -15.02 6.86
N ILE A 120 -3.26 -14.74 8.15
CA ILE A 120 -4.41 -14.04 8.73
C ILE A 120 -3.95 -12.61 9.04
N ALA A 121 -4.69 -11.60 8.57
CA ALA A 121 -4.29 -10.21 8.67
C ALA A 121 -5.47 -9.27 8.94
N LYS A 122 -5.21 -8.09 9.49
CA LYS A 122 -6.24 -7.07 9.71
C LYS A 122 -5.77 -5.67 9.32
N MET A 123 -6.69 -4.82 8.91
CA MET A 123 -6.45 -3.45 8.46
C MET A 123 -7.61 -2.53 8.86
N ASP A 124 -7.28 -1.32 9.29
CA ASP A 124 -8.21 -0.22 9.61
C ASP A 124 -8.23 0.85 8.50
#